data_AF-A0A7S2RH07-F1
#
_entry.id   AF-A0A7S2RH07-F1
#
_cell.length_a   1.000
_cell.length_b   1.000
_cell.length_c   1.000
_cell.angle_alpha   90.00
_cell.angle_beta   90.00
_cell.angle_gamma   90.00
#
_symmetry.space_group_name_H-M   'P 1'
#
loop_
_entity.id
_entity.type
_entity.pdbx_description
1 polymer ?
#
loop_
_entity_poly.entity_id
_entity_poly.type
_entity_poly.pdbx_seq_one_letter_code
_entity_poly.pdbx_strand_id
1 'polypeptide(L)'
;TVGPFTGGTRITIDGAGFVRTSMLQCRFSSDHKATVVARWVSEQRIECIFPGGEAVNMYQVSVSNNGVSFEDSGFVFSTHEVVTLSSFSPMHGPVSGGTVIK
;
A
#
# COMPACT_ATOMS: atom_id res chain seq x y z
N THR A 1 -6.34 1.98 -6.87
CA THR A 1 -4.89 1.65 -6.84
C THR A 1 -4.75 0.20 -6.43
N VAL A 2 -3.77 -0.53 -6.95
CA VAL A 2 -3.56 -1.97 -6.66
C VAL A 2 -2.15 -2.20 -6.10
N GLY A 3 -1.94 -3.28 -5.35
CA GLY A 3 -0.62 -3.61 -4.81
C GLY A 3 -0.52 -5.01 -4.20
N PRO A 4 0.69 -5.50 -3.89
CA PRO A 4 0.89 -6.87 -3.39
C PRO A 4 0.18 -7.09 -2.04
N PHE A 5 -0.40 -8.28 -1.86
CA PHE A 5 -1.04 -8.64 -0.59
C PHE A 5 -0.06 -8.68 0.59
N THR A 6 1.24 -8.81 0.33
CA THR A 6 2.29 -8.79 1.35
C THR A 6 2.52 -7.41 1.98
N GLY A 7 1.90 -6.34 1.47
CA GLY A 7 2.01 -5.01 2.04
C GLY A 7 3.09 -4.15 1.38
N GLY A 8 3.42 -3.03 2.03
CA GLY A 8 4.47 -2.10 1.59
C GLY A 8 4.04 -1.11 0.50
N THR A 9 2.81 -1.21 -0.03
CA THR A 9 2.32 -0.29 -1.04
C THR A 9 2.05 1.08 -0.42
N ARG A 10 2.72 2.13 -0.92
CA ARG A 10 2.44 3.51 -0.53
C ARG A 10 1.20 4.02 -1.25
N ILE A 11 0.24 4.50 -0.48
CA ILE A 11 -1.02 5.05 -0.94
C ILE A 11 -1.04 6.52 -0.56
N THR A 12 -1.15 7.39 -1.55
CA THR A 12 -1.36 8.82 -1.36
C THR A 12 -2.85 9.11 -1.39
N ILE A 13 -3.35 9.81 -0.38
CA ILE A 13 -4.75 10.22 -0.27
C ILE A 13 -4.80 11.74 -0.35
N ASP A 14 -5.49 12.24 -1.37
CA ASP A 14 -5.79 13.65 -1.56
C ASP A 14 -7.17 13.96 -0.97
N GLY A 15 -7.30 15.09 -0.28
CA GLY A 15 -8.49 15.48 0.46
C GLY A 15 -8.37 16.88 1.04
N ALA A 16 -9.00 17.11 2.20
CA ALA A 16 -8.90 18.36 2.95
C ALA A 16 -9.10 18.12 4.45
N GLY A 17 -8.57 19.01 5.29
CA GLY A 17 -8.74 18.97 6.74
C GLY A 17 -7.86 17.96 7.47
N PHE A 18 -6.77 17.48 6.85
CA PHE A 18 -5.83 16.57 7.53
C PHE A 18 -4.97 17.31 8.56
N VAL A 19 -4.98 16.81 9.79
CA VAL A 19 -4.26 17.43 10.91
C VAL A 19 -2.91 16.74 11.10
N ARG A 20 -1.85 17.53 11.33
CA ARG A 20 -0.52 17.00 11.66
C ARG A 20 -0.48 16.52 13.11
N THR A 21 -0.84 15.26 13.33
CA THR A 21 -0.88 14.62 14.66
C THR A 21 -0.39 13.18 14.59
N SER A 22 0.13 12.65 15.70
CA SER A 22 0.51 11.24 15.83
C SER A 22 -0.71 10.29 15.81
N MET A 23 -1.92 10.83 16.00
CA MET A 23 -3.18 10.09 15.91
C MET A 23 -3.74 10.01 14.48
N LEU A 24 -3.06 10.63 13.51
CA LEU A 24 -3.47 10.59 12.11
C LEU A 24 -3.25 9.16 11.56
N GLN A 25 -4.31 8.53 11.10
CA GLN A 25 -4.31 7.10 10.76
C GLN A 25 -5.10 6.81 9.49
N CYS A 26 -4.65 5.82 8.72
CA CYS A 26 -5.46 5.15 7.71
C CYS A 26 -5.91 3.79 8.22
N ARG A 27 -7.14 3.42 7.88
CA ARG A 27 -7.70 2.11 8.16
C ARG A 27 -8.15 1.44 6.88
N PHE A 28 -7.64 0.23 6.67
CA PHE A 28 -7.99 -0.68 5.60
C PHE A 28 -9.01 -1.68 6.14
N SER A 29 -10.20 -1.70 5.56
CA SER A 29 -11.29 -2.57 5.99
C SER A 29 -11.72 -3.50 4.86
N SER A 30 -11.67 -4.79 5.11
CA SER A 30 -12.35 -5.84 4.36
C SER A 30 -13.01 -6.77 5.40
N ASP A 31 -12.82 -8.08 5.33
CA ASP A 31 -13.21 -9.04 6.39
C ASP A 31 -12.49 -8.74 7.71
N HIS A 32 -11.24 -8.28 7.61
CA HIS A 32 -10.43 -7.80 8.74
C HIS A 32 -10.14 -6.30 8.63
N LYS A 33 -9.87 -5.67 9.78
CA LYS A 33 -9.53 -4.25 9.87
C LYS A 33 -8.07 -4.08 10.27
N ALA A 34 -7.30 -3.37 9.47
CA ALA A 34 -5.92 -3.00 9.78
C ALA A 34 -5.78 -1.48 9.79
N THR A 35 -5.17 -0.94 10.85
CA THR A 35 -4.97 0.51 11.02
C THR A 35 -3.48 0.81 11.07
N VAL A 36 -3.06 1.82 10.34
CA VAL A 36 -1.66 2.27 10.25
C VAL A 36 -1.58 3.77 10.48
N VAL A 37 -0.47 4.23 11.05
CA VAL A 37 -0.18 5.66 11.16
C VAL A 37 0.02 6.24 9.75
N ALA A 38 -0.60 7.38 9.49
CA ALA A 38 -0.43 8.11 8.24
C ALA A 38 0.73 9.10 8.37
N ARG A 39 1.50 9.25 7.29
CA ARG A 39 2.43 10.35 7.13
C ARG A 39 1.67 11.57 6.64
N TRP A 40 1.60 12.60 7.48
CA TRP A 40 1.08 13.90 7.07
C TRP A 40 1.99 14.56 6.03
N VAL A 41 1.43 15.04 4.92
CA VAL A 41 2.16 15.77 3.87
C VAL A 41 1.70 17.23 3.82
N SER A 42 0.40 17.46 3.84
CA SER A 42 -0.23 18.78 3.94
C SER A 42 -1.66 18.62 4.48
N GLU A 43 -2.36 19.73 4.71
CA GLU A 43 -3.79 19.70 5.07
C GLU A 43 -4.68 19.04 4.01
N GLN A 44 -4.17 18.85 2.80
CA GLN A 44 -4.88 18.29 1.65
C GLN A 44 -4.30 16.94 1.18
N ARG A 45 -3.23 16.45 1.81
CA ARG A 45 -2.56 15.23 1.39
C ARG A 45 -1.95 14.47 2.54
N ILE A 46 -2.17 13.16 2.56
CA ILE A 46 -1.52 12.21 3.47
C ILE A 46 -1.02 10.99 2.71
N GLU A 47 -0.12 10.24 3.32
CA GLU A 47 0.38 8.99 2.78
C GLU A 47 0.28 7.87 3.81
N CYS A 48 -0.14 6.70 3.37
CA CYS A 48 -0.26 5.50 4.19
C CYS A 48 0.43 4.33 3.51
N ILE A 49 0.98 3.42 4.31
CA ILE A 49 1.60 2.20 3.81
C ILE A 49 0.64 1.06 4.10
N PHE A 50 0.21 0.35 3.05
CA PHE A 50 -0.63 -0.83 3.21
C PHE A 50 0.14 -1.88 4.03
N PRO A 51 -0.41 -2.36 5.16
CA PRO A 51 0.31 -3.26 6.07
C PRO A 51 0.40 -4.70 5.56
N GLY A 52 -0.34 -5.04 4.50
CA GLY A 52 -0.53 -6.40 4.05
C GLY A 52 -1.89 -6.95 4.47
N GLY A 53 -2.30 -8.05 3.85
CA GLY A 53 -3.62 -8.63 4.01
C GLY A 53 -3.78 -9.89 3.17
N GLU A 54 -5.01 -10.16 2.78
CA GLU A 54 -5.36 -11.36 2.00
C GLU A 54 -5.03 -11.16 0.51
N ALA A 55 -4.66 -12.27 -0.14
CA ALA A 55 -4.46 -12.31 -1.57
C ALA A 55 -5.79 -12.12 -2.30
N VAL A 56 -5.78 -11.31 -3.37
CA VAL A 56 -6.94 -11.06 -4.23
C VAL A 56 -8.18 -10.61 -3.43
N ASN A 57 -8.04 -9.48 -2.73
CA ASN A 57 -9.09 -8.89 -1.91
C ASN A 57 -9.21 -7.37 -2.18
N MET A 58 -10.32 -6.77 -1.75
CA MET A 58 -10.59 -5.34 -1.82
C MET A 58 -10.70 -4.76 -0.41
N TYR A 59 -10.02 -3.64 -0.18
CA TYR A 59 -10.00 -2.91 1.08
C TYR A 59 -10.59 -1.51 0.88
N GLN A 60 -11.62 -1.19 1.64
CA GLN A 60 -12.08 0.18 1.81
C GLN A 60 -11.07 0.95 2.67
N VAL A 61 -10.69 2.14 2.22
CA VAL A 61 -9.75 3.00 2.93
C VAL A 61 -10.50 4.12 3.63
N SER A 62 -10.27 4.26 4.93
CA SER A 62 -10.83 5.33 5.76
C SER A 62 -9.73 6.04 6.53
N VAL A 63 -9.94 7.30 6.89
CA VAL A 63 -8.93 8.16 7.52
C VAL A 63 -9.46 8.72 8.84
N SER A 64 -8.59 8.85 9.84
CA SER A 64 -8.90 9.47 11.11
C SER A 64 -7.84 10.51 11.49
N ASN A 65 -8.28 11.67 12.00
CA ASN A 65 -7.41 12.67 12.62
C ASN A 65 -7.21 12.46 14.13
N ASN A 66 -8.02 11.63 14.79
CA ASN A 66 -8.04 11.48 16.26
C ASN A 66 -7.87 10.03 16.73
N GLY A 67 -7.66 9.08 15.81
CA GLY A 67 -7.54 7.66 16.09
C GLY A 67 -8.83 6.97 16.58
N VAL A 68 -9.97 7.65 16.58
CA VAL A 68 -11.25 7.14 17.11
C VAL A 68 -12.33 7.15 16.02
N SER A 69 -12.58 8.30 15.41
CA SER A 69 -13.56 8.47 14.35
C SER A 69 -12.87 8.41 12.99
N PHE A 70 -13.38 7.56 12.10
CA PHE A 70 -12.83 7.35 10.78
C PHE A 70 -13.86 7.73 9.73
N GLU A 71 -13.42 8.51 8.74
CA GLU A 71 -14.22 8.90 7.59
C GLU A 71 -13.81 8.09 6.37
N ASP A 72 -14.78 7.65 5.59
CA ASP A 72 -14.55 6.89 4.36
C ASP A 72 -13.94 7.82 3.30
N SER A 73 -12.87 7.37 2.64
CA SER A 73 -12.21 8.17 1.60
C SER A 73 -12.86 8.03 0.21
N GLY A 74 -13.86 7.16 0.06
CA GLY A 74 -14.45 6.75 -1.21
C GLY A 74 -13.54 5.86 -2.06
N PHE A 75 -12.33 5.58 -1.57
CA PHE A 75 -11.29 4.89 -2.30
C PHE A 75 -11.18 3.41 -1.88
N VAL A 76 -11.09 2.54 -2.89
CA VAL A 76 -10.90 1.10 -2.73
C VAL A 76 -9.51 0.69 -3.23
N PHE A 77 -8.81 -0.07 -2.40
CA PHE A 77 -7.51 -0.66 -2.70
C PHE A 77 -7.66 -2.16 -2.97
N SER A 78 -7.10 -2.67 -4.08
CA SER A 78 -7.16 -4.11 -4.39
C SER A 78 -5.79 -4.77 -4.29
N THR A 79 -5.76 -5.96 -3.71
CA THR A 79 -4.54 -6.76 -3.58
C THR A 79 -4.40 -7.78 -4.71
N HIS A 80 -3.16 -8.14 -5.01
CA HIS A 80 -2.81 -9.20 -5.96
C HIS A 80 -1.63 -10.03 -5.42
N GLU A 81 -1.42 -11.20 -5.99
CA GLU A 81 -0.30 -12.08 -5.67
C GLU A 81 1.04 -11.45 -6.03
N VAL A 82 2.09 -11.83 -5.30
CA VAL A 82 3.45 -11.35 -5.56
C VAL A 82 4.07 -12.16 -6.69
N VAL A 83 4.67 -11.48 -7.66
CA VAL A 83 5.49 -12.14 -8.68
C VAL A 83 6.77 -12.66 -8.04
N THR A 84 6.94 -13.98 -8.03
CA THR A 84 8.18 -14.62 -7.59
C THR A 84 9.02 -15.01 -8.81
N LEU A 85 10.30 -14.65 -8.78
CA LEU A 85 11.28 -15.14 -9.76
C LEU A 85 11.56 -16.61 -9.45
N SER A 86 11.05 -17.51 -10.28
CA SER A 86 11.21 -18.96 -10.09
C SER A 86 12.55 -19.47 -10.63
N SER A 87 13.00 -18.95 -11.77
CA SER A 87 14.30 -19.26 -12.36
C SER A 87 14.65 -18.22 -13.42
N PHE A 88 15.93 -18.09 -13.73
CA PHE A 88 16.39 -17.30 -14.86
C PHE A 88 17.42 -18.12 -15.65
N SER A 89 17.41 -18.00 -16.97
CA SER A 89 18.30 -18.75 -17.84
C SER A 89 18.89 -17.86 -18.94
N PRO A 90 20.19 -17.98 -19.23
CA PRO A 90 21.17 -18.89 -18.63
C PRO A 90 21.81 -18.33 -17.34
N MET A 91 22.27 -19.21 -16.44
CA MET A 91 22.97 -18.81 -15.19
C MET A 91 24.41 -18.34 -15.40
N HIS A 92 24.95 -18.51 -16.61
CA HIS A 92 26.33 -18.15 -16.95
C HIS A 92 26.37 -17.41 -18.29
N GLY A 93 27.30 -16.47 -18.40
CA GLY A 93 27.56 -15.71 -19.61
C GLY A 93 29.05 -15.40 -19.77
N PRO A 94 29.50 -15.00 -20.97
CA PRO A 94 30.90 -14.64 -21.20
C PRO A 94 31.27 -13.36 -20.43
N VAL A 95 32.55 -13.24 -20.05
CA VAL A 95 33.10 -12.02 -19.43
C VAL A 95 32.94 -10.78 -20.30
N SER A 96 32.82 -10.95 -21.62
CA SER A 96 32.55 -9.87 -22.57
C SER A 96 31.11 -9.34 -22.52
N GLY A 97 30.21 -9.97 -21.74
CA GLY A 97 28.80 -9.63 -21.68
C GLY A 97 28.00 -10.07 -22.92
N GLY A 98 26.76 -9.62 -23.02
CA GLY A 98 25.85 -9.88 -24.15
C GLY A 98 24.86 -11.03 -23.96
N THR A 99 24.87 -11.71 -22.81
CA THR A 99 23.90 -12.77 -22.51
C THR A 99 22.54 -12.20 -22.13
N VAL A 100 21.53 -12.48 -22.96
CA VAL A 100 20.13 -12.16 -22.65
C VAL A 100 19.61 -13.20 -21.66
N ILE A 101 19.21 -12.74 -20.48
CA ILE A 101 18.57 -13.57 -19.45
C ILE A 101 17.05 -13.50 -19.66
N LYS A 102 16.41 -14.66 -19.58
CA LYS A 102 14.95 -14.81 -19.60
C LYS A 102 14.47 -15.50 -18.33
#